data_AF-A0A453C6J2-F1
#
_entry.id   AF-A0A453C6J2-F1
#
_cell.length_a   1.000
_cell.length_b   1.000
_cell.length_c   1.000
_cell.angle_alpha   90.00
_cell.angle_beta   90.00
_cell.angle_gamma   90.00
#
_symmetry.space_group_name_H-M   'P 1'
#
loop_
_entity.id
_entity.type
_entity.pdbx_description
1 polymer ?
#
loop_
_entity_poly.entity_id
_entity_poly.type
_entity_poly.pdbx_seq_one_letter_code
_entity_poly.pdbx_strand_id
1 'polypeptide(L)'
;EYLIPSGWKVLPVFSAVHLNPSLHGNAQQFQPCRWEGPSQGTSKKFTPFGGGTRLCPGSELAKVEAAFFLHHLVLNFRWKIDGDDIPMAYPYVEFPRGLPIEIEPICSES
;
A
#
# COMPACT_ATOMS: atom_id res chain seq x y z
N GLU A 1 -29.27 9.09 -12.01
CA GLU A 1 -28.78 7.93 -12.79
C GLU A 1 -27.73 8.39 -13.78
N TYR A 2 -26.79 7.51 -14.14
CA TYR A 2 -25.76 7.81 -15.13
C TYR A 2 -25.83 6.77 -16.25
N LEU A 3 -25.89 7.23 -17.50
CA LEU A 3 -25.80 6.38 -18.68
C LEU A 3 -24.34 6.28 -19.12
N ILE A 4 -23.81 5.07 -19.25
CA ILE A 4 -22.49 4.80 -19.82
C ILE A 4 -22.71 4.08 -21.16
N PRO A 5 -22.55 4.77 -22.30
CA PRO A 5 -22.80 4.16 -23.61
C PRO A 5 -21.82 3.02 -23.93
N SER A 6 -22.26 2.09 -24.78
CA SER A 6 -21.40 1.01 -25.28
C SER A 6 -20.16 1.58 -26.00
N GLY A 7 -19.00 0.97 -25.79
CA GLY A 7 -17.72 1.37 -26.37
C GLY A 7 -16.97 2.47 -25.60
N TRP A 8 -17.57 3.07 -24.56
CA TRP A 8 -16.88 4.06 -23.74
C TRP A 8 -15.81 3.42 -22.86
N LYS A 9 -14.66 4.09 -22.74
CA LYS A 9 -13.64 3.72 -21.78
C LYS A 9 -14.08 4.14 -20.39
N VAL A 10 -14.04 3.19 -19.45
CA VAL A 10 -14.29 3.46 -18.03
C VAL A 10 -12.99 3.19 -17.28
N LEU A 11 -12.54 4.17 -16.51
CA LEU A 11 -11.31 4.11 -15.71
C LEU A 11 -11.72 3.97 -14.24
N PRO A 12 -11.82 2.76 -13.69
CA PRO A 12 -12.07 2.59 -12.26
C PRO A 12 -10.84 3.03 -11.48
N VAL A 13 -10.94 4.17 -10.80
CA VAL A 13 -9.87 4.69 -9.93
C VAL A 13 -9.91 3.93 -8.60
N PHE A 14 -9.35 2.73 -8.58
CA PHE A 14 -9.39 1.83 -7.41
C PHE A 14 -8.76 2.46 -6.15
N SER A 15 -7.79 3.35 -6.30
CA SER A 15 -7.15 4.06 -5.18
C SER A 15 -8.07 5.05 -4.48
N ALA A 16 -9.10 5.57 -5.14
CA ALA A 16 -9.98 6.59 -4.59
C ALA A 16 -10.70 6.12 -3.30
N VAL A 17 -11.08 4.83 -3.24
CA VAL A 17 -11.76 4.26 -2.07
C VAL A 17 -10.81 4.09 -0.88
N HIS A 18 -9.50 3.95 -1.11
CA HIS A 18 -8.50 3.78 -0.05
C HIS A 18 -8.27 5.09 0.71
N LEU A 19 -8.42 6.23 0.03
CA LEU A 19 -8.22 7.57 0.58
C LEU A 19 -9.52 8.26 1.03
N ASN A 20 -10.66 7.56 1.00
CA ASN A 20 -11.95 8.14 1.34
C ASN A 20 -12.13 8.22 2.88
N PRO A 21 -12.22 9.42 3.49
CA PRO A 21 -12.35 9.58 4.93
C PRO A 21 -13.67 9.07 5.51
N SER A 22 -14.74 8.92 4.71
CA SER A 22 -16.00 8.33 5.16
C SER A 22 -15.93 6.81 5.31
N LEU A 23 -14.91 6.17 4.70
CA LEU A 23 -14.65 4.74 4.80
C LEU A 23 -13.50 4.43 5.75
N HIS A 24 -12.49 5.31 5.78
CA HIS A 24 -11.27 5.15 6.57
C HIS A 24 -11.00 6.44 7.37
N GLY A 25 -11.27 6.46 8.67
CA GLY A 25 -10.99 7.64 9.50
C GLY A 25 -9.50 8.00 9.49
N ASN A 26 -9.14 9.27 9.28
CA ASN A 26 -7.75 9.70 9.04
C ASN A 26 -7.09 8.97 7.85
N ALA A 27 -7.78 8.83 6.72
CA ALA A 27 -7.32 8.06 5.54
C ALA A 27 -5.93 8.41 5.00
N GLN A 28 -5.45 9.64 5.24
CA GLN A 28 -4.11 10.09 4.82
C GLN A 28 -2.99 9.73 5.81
N GLN A 29 -3.33 9.22 6.99
CA GLN A 29 -2.35 8.83 8.01
C GLN A 29 -2.05 7.33 7.89
N PHE A 30 -0.76 6.98 7.94
CA PHE A 30 -0.32 5.59 8.04
C PHE A 30 -0.65 5.04 9.44
N GLN A 31 -1.73 4.28 9.53
CA GLN A 31 -2.23 3.69 10.79
C GLN A 31 -2.48 2.17 10.61
N PRO A 32 -1.46 1.32 10.78
CA PRO A 32 -1.59 -0.13 10.59
C PRO A 32 -2.68 -0.78 11.47
N CYS A 33 -2.83 -0.31 12.71
CA CYS A 33 -3.79 -0.87 13.67
C CYS A 33 -5.27 -0.74 13.25
N ARG A 34 -5.58 0.08 12.24
CA ARG A 34 -6.92 0.15 11.62
C ARG A 34 -7.43 -1.21 11.16
N TRP A 35 -6.51 -2.09 10.80
CA TRP A 35 -6.82 -3.42 10.25
C TRP A 35 -6.85 -4.51 11.32
N GLU A 36 -6.66 -4.18 12.59
CA GLU A 36 -6.75 -5.12 13.71
C GLU A 36 -8.21 -5.31 14.16
N GLY A 37 -8.58 -6.52 14.60
CA GLY A 37 -9.89 -6.83 15.15
C GLY A 37 -10.92 -7.45 14.18
N PRO A 38 -12.15 -7.75 14.64
CA PRO A 38 -13.14 -8.56 13.91
C PRO A 38 -13.90 -7.83 12.78
N SER A 39 -13.70 -6.52 12.60
CA SER A 39 -14.40 -5.69 11.60
C SER A 39 -13.81 -5.79 10.17
N GLN A 40 -13.04 -6.84 9.88
CA GLN A 40 -12.34 -7.04 8.59
C GLN A 40 -13.26 -7.39 7.41
N GLY A 41 -14.57 -7.34 7.61
CA GLY A 41 -15.55 -7.59 6.56
C GLY A 41 -15.84 -6.33 5.77
N THR A 42 -15.07 -6.03 4.73
CA THR A 42 -15.64 -5.56 3.45
C THR A 42 -14.57 -5.52 2.37
N SER A 43 -14.45 -6.62 1.63
CA SER A 43 -13.66 -6.77 0.39
C SER A 43 -13.87 -5.64 -0.64
N LYS A 44 -14.93 -4.83 -0.53
CA LYS A 44 -15.23 -3.71 -1.43
C LYS A 44 -14.60 -2.36 -1.02
N LYS A 45 -14.08 -2.22 0.21
CA LYS A 45 -13.51 -0.95 0.71
C LYS A 45 -11.99 -0.86 0.57
N PHE A 46 -11.35 -1.93 0.11
CA PHE A 46 -9.91 -2.01 -0.09
C PHE A 46 -9.59 -2.97 -1.25
N THR A 47 -9.01 -2.44 -2.32
CA THR A 47 -8.85 -3.12 -3.62
C THR A 47 -7.51 -2.80 -4.30
N PRO A 48 -6.36 -2.90 -3.59
CA PRO A 48 -5.05 -2.55 -4.17
C PRO A 48 -4.62 -3.47 -5.32
N PHE A 49 -5.19 -4.68 -5.39
CA PHE A 49 -4.89 -5.70 -6.39
C PHE A 49 -5.98 -5.85 -7.47
N GLY A 50 -6.92 -4.90 -7.55
CA GLY A 50 -8.09 -4.99 -8.43
C GLY A 50 -9.18 -5.90 -7.87
N GLY A 51 -9.86 -6.64 -8.75
CA GLY A 51 -10.95 -7.54 -8.35
C GLY A 51 -11.58 -8.30 -9.51
N GLY A 52 -12.55 -9.16 -9.20
CA GLY A 52 -13.23 -10.01 -10.19
C GLY A 52 -12.31 -11.07 -10.80
N THR A 53 -12.61 -11.47 -12.04
CA THR A 53 -11.82 -12.49 -12.76
C THR A 53 -10.42 -12.04 -13.17
N ARG A 54 -10.12 -10.74 -13.02
CA ARG A 54 -8.80 -10.15 -13.27
C ARG A 54 -8.15 -9.61 -11.99
N LEU A 55 -8.51 -10.17 -10.83
CA LEU A 55 -7.74 -9.95 -9.60
C LEU A 55 -6.28 -10.33 -9.84
N CYS A 56 -5.33 -9.54 -9.32
CA CYS A 56 -3.90 -9.81 -9.51
C CYS A 56 -3.56 -11.26 -9.11
N PRO A 57 -3.07 -12.10 -10.03
CA PRO A 57 -2.70 -13.48 -9.70
C PRO A 57 -1.47 -13.56 -8.78
N GLY A 58 -0.66 -12.50 -8.71
CA GLY A 58 0.49 -12.38 -7.83
C GLY A 58 0.18 -11.77 -6.46
N SER A 59 -1.09 -11.54 -6.08
CA SER A 59 -1.42 -10.85 -4.81
C SER A 59 -0.88 -11.57 -3.58
N GLU A 60 -0.93 -12.90 -3.55
CA GLU A 60 -0.43 -13.68 -2.42
C GLU A 60 1.10 -13.70 -2.39
N LEU A 61 1.76 -13.80 -3.54
CA LEU A 61 3.21 -13.72 -3.62
C LEU A 61 3.72 -12.36 -3.14
N ALA A 62 3.12 -11.26 -3.61
CA ALA A 62 3.49 -9.90 -3.22
C ALA A 62 3.37 -9.68 -1.70
N LYS A 63 2.33 -10.25 -1.06
CA LYS A 63 2.19 -10.20 0.40
C LYS A 63 3.30 -10.95 1.11
N VAL A 64 3.66 -12.14 0.62
CA VAL A 64 4.75 -12.96 1.20
C VAL A 64 6.09 -12.25 1.04
N GLU A 65 6.39 -11.70 -0.15
CA GLU A 65 7.63 -10.95 -0.41
C GLU A 65 7.75 -9.76 0.52
N ALA A 66 6.69 -8.95 0.67
CA ALA A 66 6.69 -7.80 1.57
C ALA A 66 6.85 -8.23 3.05
N ALA A 67 6.13 -9.27 3.49
CA ALA A 67 6.23 -9.77 4.86
C ALA A 67 7.63 -10.33 5.16
N PHE A 68 8.21 -11.10 4.23
CA PHE A 68 9.55 -11.66 4.37
C PHE A 68 10.62 -10.56 4.44
N PHE A 69 10.57 -9.59 3.52
CA PHE A 69 11.49 -8.46 3.52
C PHE A 69 11.39 -7.66 4.83
N LEU A 70 10.18 -7.31 5.26
CA LEU A 70 9.96 -6.56 6.50
C LEU A 70 10.43 -7.32 7.73
N HIS A 71 10.19 -8.64 7.81
CA HIS A 71 10.66 -9.49 8.92
C HIS A 71 12.17 -9.40 9.10
N HIS A 72 12.94 -9.57 8.03
CA HIS A 72 14.40 -9.48 8.10
C HIS A 72 14.88 -8.04 8.32
N LEU A 73 14.23 -7.05 7.70
CA LEU A 73 14.60 -5.64 7.88
C LEU A 73 14.49 -5.22 9.34
N VAL A 74 13.35 -5.48 9.99
CA VAL A 74 13.07 -5.00 11.36
C VAL A 74 13.85 -5.73 12.45
N LEU A 75 14.26 -6.98 12.19
CA LEU A 75 15.05 -7.78 13.13
C LEU A 75 16.54 -7.42 13.09
N ASN A 76 17.06 -7.03 11.93
CA ASN A 76 18.50 -6.88 11.73
C ASN A 76 18.95 -5.43 11.62
N PHE A 77 18.05 -4.47 11.33
CA PHE A 77 18.44 -3.10 11.05
C PHE A 77 17.52 -2.07 11.71
N ARG A 78 18.13 -0.96 12.12
CA ARG A 78 17.46 0.33 12.27
C ARG A 78 17.74 1.16 11.03
N TRP A 79 16.82 2.06 10.68
CA TRP A 79 17.01 2.94 9.54
C TRP A 79 16.38 4.31 9.77
N LYS A 80 16.91 5.30 9.05
CA LYS A 80 16.35 6.65 8.95
C LYS A 80 16.40 7.11 7.50
N ILE A 81 15.48 7.99 7.13
CA ILE A 81 15.48 8.60 5.80
C ILE A 81 16.57 9.68 5.77
N ASP A 82 17.38 9.68 4.71
CA ASP A 82 18.41 10.70 4.48
C ASP A 82 17.83 11.87 3.66
N GLY A 83 17.46 12.94 4.36
CA GLY A 83 16.79 14.11 3.77
C GLY A 83 15.32 13.86 3.39
N ASP A 84 14.72 14.81 2.68
CA ASP A 84 13.30 14.75 2.34
C ASP A 84 13.06 14.09 0.98
N ASP A 85 12.23 13.05 0.93
CA ASP A 85 11.71 12.46 -0.30
C ASP A 85 10.27 11.99 -0.08
N ILE A 86 9.42 12.12 -1.10
CA ILE A 86 8.01 11.74 -1.03
C ILE A 86 7.61 10.93 -2.26
N PRO A 87 6.77 9.89 -2.11
CA PRO A 87 6.33 9.11 -3.25
C PRO A 87 5.40 9.96 -4.12
N MET A 88 5.72 10.05 -5.41
CA MET A 88 4.95 10.76 -6.42
C MET A 88 4.34 9.77 -7.41
N ALA A 89 3.14 10.07 -7.92
CA ALA A 89 2.44 9.23 -8.87
C ALA A 89 2.40 9.87 -10.27
N TYR A 90 3.07 9.24 -11.23
CA TYR A 90 3.07 9.64 -12.65
C TYR A 90 3.00 8.42 -13.58
N PRO A 91 1.82 7.97 -14.01
CA PRO A 91 0.87 7.17 -13.20
C PRO A 91 1.47 6.02 -12.37
N TYR A 92 2.74 5.65 -12.53
CA TYR A 92 3.44 4.75 -11.61
C TYR A 92 3.92 5.52 -10.37
N VAL A 93 4.12 4.82 -9.25
CA VAL A 93 4.62 5.43 -8.01
C VAL A 93 6.13 5.33 -7.98
N GLU A 94 6.80 6.45 -7.75
CA GLU A 94 8.26 6.53 -7.59
C GLU A 94 8.66 7.55 -6.53
N PHE A 95 9.88 7.41 -6.01
CA PHE A 95 10.53 8.41 -5.18
C PHE A 95 11.49 9.22 -6.07
N PRO A 96 11.26 10.52 -6.30
CA PRO A 96 12.07 11.32 -7.23
C PRO A 96 13.57 11.35 -6.90
N ARG A 97 13.97 11.14 -5.63
CA ARG A 97 15.38 11.06 -5.23
C ARG A 97 15.82 9.63 -4.91
N GLY A 98 14.98 8.63 -5.15
CA GLY A 98 15.28 7.22 -4.93
C GLY A 98 15.15 6.74 -3.49
N LEU A 99 14.57 7.53 -2.58
CA LEU A 99 14.43 7.22 -1.15
C LEU A 99 15.77 6.78 -0.51
N PRO A 100 16.77 7.67 -0.44
CA PRO A 100 18.02 7.35 0.25
C PRO A 100 17.75 7.08 1.74
N ILE A 101 18.31 5.99 2.24
CA ILE A 101 18.20 5.57 3.63
C ILE A 101 19.58 5.27 4.21
N GLU A 102 19.77 5.65 5.47
CA GLU A 102 20.90 5.18 6.28
C GLU A 102 20.45 3.97 7.10
N ILE A 103 21.26 2.91 7.11
CA ILE A 103 20.99 1.67 7.83
C ILE A 103 22.04 1.40 8.90
N GLU A 104 21.60 0.94 10.07
CA GLU A 104 22.45 0.57 11.21
C GLU A 104 22.10 -0.85 11.65
N PRO A 105 23.05 -1.81 11.68
CA PRO A 105 22.79 -3.15 12.18
C PRO A 105 22.38 -3.13 13.65
N ILE A 106 21.37 -3.92 14.00
CA ILE A 106 21.02 -4.20 15.39
C ILE A 106 22.02 -5.25 15.89
N CYS A 107 22.93 -4.86 16.78
CA CYS A 107 23.77 -5.84 17.46
C CYS A 107 22.87 -6.79 18.26
N SER A 108 22.86 -8.07 17.89
CA SER A 108 22.37 -9.11 18.78
C SER A 108 23.32 -9.17 19.96
N GLU A 109 22.87 -8.81 21.17
CA GLU A 109 23.58 -9.19 22.38
C GLU A 109 23.80 -10.72 22.31
N SER A 110 25.07 -11.12 22.40
CA SER A 110 25.49 -12.52 22.41
C SER A 110 25.23 -13.15 23.78
#